data_AF-A0A951SV17-F1
#
_entry.id   AF-A0A951SV17-F1
#
_cell.length_a   1.000
_cell.length_b   1.000
_cell.length_c   1.000
_cell.angle_alpha   90.00
_cell.angle_beta   90.00
_cell.angle_gamma   90.00
#
_symmetry.space_group_name_H-M   'P 1'
#
loop_
_entity.id
_entity.type
_entity.pdbx_description
1 polymer ?
#
loop_
_entity_poly.entity_id
_entity_poly.type
_entity_poly.pdbx_seq_one_letter_code
_entity_poly.pdbx_strand_id
1 'polypeptide(L)'
;MKFNLHFEQPIISVKERSHQHLLLQLMTPPVDETATQAPIHVAIAIDRSKSMYGEKLESVIEASAALVNWLTRNDSVAVIAYDTNVEVIQPLLPLTDKFSIIERIRSIRAGSSTNLSGGWLQALRMVEEAPVGNAFRRVILLTDGMANAGIVNPDDLSKIAKDHFQRGISTTTMGFGRDFSELTLRRIASEGGGNFYFIEGPEQASSVFFDEFGQIAALYGQGMEIKLTLPPGIQLIELLNEIPHEMKDGNWILRPGDLRSDDLLNLVMVVEVDGAVYQQQPIQAECSFYNLRNNATMERFSTESKLEVGNSNQEFNTTVRVEALVARASRVLLEASRLSAERDLTAARELIRSLRNQIRESESLAPELLQRLNERLGATERNLEENMTTFSKRAMADADSLGRQTFRPISGLHNEILDLSLEGQLDLYRCPDLKANVRRALESGYRFVIINMTDLSYIDSSGIGALIQVFNWLKNRGGLLVLANVQPSVERIFSMSKLDEFFVNRDSQASARLLIEELLAGHGTS
;
A
#
# COMPACT_ATOMS: atom_id res chain seq x y z
N MET A 1 10.18 -13.28 -10.86
CA MET A 1 10.31 -12.85 -9.45
C MET A 1 11.76 -13.00 -9.01
N LYS A 2 12.23 -12.17 -8.08
CA LYS A 2 13.48 -12.40 -7.35
C LYS A 2 13.15 -12.53 -5.87
N PHE A 3 13.67 -13.56 -5.21
CA PHE A 3 13.42 -13.82 -3.81
C PHE A 3 14.76 -14.15 -3.15
N ASN A 4 15.21 -13.28 -2.24
CA ASN A 4 16.55 -13.32 -1.68
C ASN A 4 16.51 -13.16 -0.16
N LEU A 5 17.56 -13.64 0.49
CA LEU A 5 17.74 -13.54 1.93
C LEU A 5 19.19 -13.13 2.24
N HIS A 6 19.35 -12.05 3.00
CA HIS A 6 20.64 -11.39 3.24
C HIS A 6 20.86 -11.13 4.72
N PHE A 7 21.99 -11.57 5.25
CA PHE A 7 22.44 -11.17 6.59
C PHE A 7 23.15 -9.81 6.53
N GLU A 8 23.08 -9.07 7.64
CA GLU A 8 23.85 -7.83 7.81
C GLU A 8 25.35 -8.10 7.75
N GLN A 9 25.82 -9.11 8.50
CA GLN A 9 27.20 -9.57 8.44
C GLN A 9 27.24 -10.99 7.85
N PRO A 10 28.04 -11.24 6.81
CA PRO A 10 28.17 -12.58 6.25
C PRO A 10 28.99 -13.52 7.16
N ILE A 11 29.86 -12.97 8.00
CA ILE A 11 30.78 -13.71 8.88
C ILE A 11 30.52 -13.35 10.34
N ILE A 12 30.25 -14.38 11.15
CA ILE A 12 30.03 -14.27 12.60
C ILE A 12 31.13 -14.97 13.40
N SER A 13 31.32 -14.56 14.66
CA SER A 13 32.27 -15.18 15.58
C SER A 13 31.76 -16.54 16.10
N VAL A 14 32.66 -17.50 16.28
CA VAL A 14 32.36 -18.80 16.93
C VAL A 14 32.08 -18.63 18.43
N LYS A 15 32.65 -17.60 19.06
CA LYS A 15 32.84 -17.56 20.52
C LYS A 15 31.71 -16.89 21.29
N GLU A 16 30.86 -16.13 20.62
CA GLU A 16 29.89 -15.25 21.27
C GLU A 16 28.54 -15.32 20.56
N ARG A 17 27.47 -15.11 21.34
CA ARG A 17 26.15 -14.84 20.76
C ARG A 17 26.16 -13.45 20.16
N SER A 18 25.53 -13.31 19.00
CA SER A 18 25.42 -12.02 18.32
C SER A 18 24.00 -11.81 17.80
N HIS A 19 23.56 -10.56 17.78
CA HIS A 19 22.35 -10.16 17.08
C HIS A 19 22.70 -9.72 15.66
N GLN A 20 21.94 -10.20 14.69
CA GLN A 20 22.09 -9.88 13.27
C GLN A 20 20.76 -9.41 12.71
N HIS A 21 20.78 -8.41 11.83
CA HIS A 21 19.65 -8.18 10.96
C HIS A 21 19.67 -9.19 9.81
N LEU A 22 18.50 -9.74 9.51
CA LEU A 22 18.23 -10.62 8.38
C LEU A 22 17.17 -9.95 7.51
N LEU A 23 17.52 -9.64 6.28
CA LEU A 23 16.65 -9.03 5.29
C LEU A 23 16.16 -10.11 4.32
N LEU A 24 14.85 -10.30 4.27
CA LEU A 24 14.18 -11.03 3.21
C LEU A 24 13.66 -10.03 2.18
N GLN A 25 14.02 -10.22 0.91
CA GLN A 25 13.59 -9.38 -0.20
C GLN A 25 12.82 -10.20 -1.23
N LEU A 26 11.60 -9.78 -1.56
CA LEU A 26 10.80 -10.34 -2.63
C LEU A 26 10.47 -9.24 -3.64
N MET A 27 10.91 -9.42 -4.88
CA MET A 27 10.62 -8.51 -5.98
C MET A 27 9.71 -9.20 -7.00
N THR A 28 8.55 -8.60 -7.23
CA THR A 28 7.61 -9.06 -8.24
C THR A 28 8.00 -8.50 -9.62
N PRO A 29 7.73 -9.24 -10.70
CA PRO A 29 7.96 -8.72 -12.04
C PRO A 29 6.99 -7.56 -12.33
N PRO A 30 7.32 -6.69 -13.30
CA PRO A 30 6.33 -5.77 -13.84
C PRO A 30 5.15 -6.52 -14.47
N VAL A 31 4.00 -5.85 -14.62
CA VAL A 31 2.77 -6.46 -15.16
C VAL A 31 3.02 -7.01 -16.56
N ASP A 32 2.84 -8.31 -16.80
CA ASP A 32 2.77 -8.83 -18.16
C ASP A 32 1.42 -8.44 -18.78
N GLU A 33 1.44 -7.63 -19.84
CA GLU A 33 0.21 -7.15 -20.51
C GLU A 33 -0.49 -8.23 -21.32
N THR A 34 0.21 -9.33 -21.63
CA THR A 34 -0.40 -10.48 -22.30
C THR A 34 -1.16 -11.39 -21.35
N ALA A 35 -0.95 -11.23 -20.04
CA ALA A 35 -1.62 -12.01 -19.01
C ALA A 35 -3.04 -11.51 -18.75
N THR A 36 -4.01 -12.42 -18.74
CA THR A 36 -5.40 -12.09 -18.47
C THR A 36 -5.56 -11.65 -17.01
N GLN A 37 -6.03 -10.43 -16.77
CA GLN A 37 -6.30 -9.95 -15.41
C GLN A 37 -7.54 -10.67 -14.84
N ALA A 38 -7.39 -11.27 -13.66
CA ALA A 38 -8.51 -11.78 -12.89
C ALA A 38 -9.57 -10.68 -12.68
N PRO A 39 -10.88 -10.96 -12.90
CA PRO A 39 -11.96 -10.07 -12.49
C PRO A 39 -11.83 -9.61 -11.05
N ILE A 40 -12.26 -8.38 -10.79
CA ILE A 40 -12.30 -7.79 -9.45
C ILE A 40 -13.73 -7.93 -8.91
N HIS A 41 -13.86 -8.60 -7.77
CA HIS A 41 -15.07 -8.63 -6.96
C HIS A 41 -14.83 -7.76 -5.73
N VAL A 42 -15.41 -6.57 -5.71
CA VAL A 42 -15.23 -5.62 -4.62
C VAL A 42 -16.55 -5.32 -3.92
N ALA A 43 -16.54 -5.34 -2.59
CA ALA A 43 -17.65 -4.83 -1.79
C ALA A 43 -17.23 -3.59 -1.01
N ILE A 44 -18.03 -2.53 -1.13
CA ILE A 44 -17.81 -1.27 -0.42
C ILE A 44 -18.79 -1.22 0.75
N ALA A 45 -18.28 -1.18 1.98
CA ALA A 45 -19.05 -0.94 3.19
C ALA A 45 -18.93 0.54 3.57
N ILE A 46 -20.01 1.30 3.36
CA ILE A 46 -20.09 2.74 3.57
C ILE A 46 -20.79 3.01 4.91
N ASP A 47 -20.04 3.55 5.86
CA ASP A 47 -20.62 4.17 7.04
C ASP A 47 -21.42 5.40 6.61
N ARG A 48 -22.70 5.40 6.94
CA ARG A 48 -23.62 6.53 6.76
C ARG A 48 -24.13 7.03 8.11
N SER A 49 -23.43 6.80 9.22
CA SER A 49 -23.83 7.30 10.53
C SER A 49 -23.88 8.84 10.57
N LYS A 50 -24.48 9.40 11.62
CA LYS A 50 -24.65 10.85 11.75
C LYS A 50 -23.32 11.62 11.70
N SER A 51 -22.22 11.04 12.17
CA SER A 51 -20.88 11.68 12.15
C SER A 51 -20.32 11.89 10.74
N MET A 52 -20.76 11.05 9.78
CA MET A 52 -20.40 11.14 8.37
C MET A 52 -21.12 12.29 7.64
N TYR A 53 -22.08 12.98 8.27
CA TYR A 53 -22.86 14.03 7.62
C TYR A 53 -22.00 15.13 6.97
N GLY A 54 -22.48 15.66 5.84
CA GLY A 54 -21.83 16.72 5.09
C GLY A 54 -20.71 16.19 4.18
N GLU A 55 -19.61 16.95 4.09
CA GLU A 55 -18.55 16.73 3.11
C GLU A 55 -17.86 15.36 3.23
N LYS A 56 -17.85 14.75 4.42
CA LYS A 56 -17.28 13.39 4.61
C LYS A 56 -18.05 12.35 3.79
N LEU A 57 -19.37 12.27 3.99
CA LEU A 57 -20.22 11.34 3.24
C LEU A 57 -20.21 11.69 1.75
N GLU A 58 -20.28 12.98 1.39
CA GLU A 58 -20.19 13.40 -0.02
C GLU A 58 -18.88 12.91 -0.67
N SER A 59 -17.75 13.01 0.01
CA SER A 59 -16.47 12.50 -0.47
C SER A 59 -16.46 10.97 -0.63
N VAL A 60 -17.04 10.25 0.33
CA VAL A 60 -17.19 8.78 0.26
C VAL A 60 -18.08 8.36 -0.91
N ILE A 61 -19.19 9.05 -1.13
CA ILE A 61 -20.11 8.81 -2.23
C ILE A 61 -19.43 9.03 -3.58
N GLU A 62 -18.76 10.16 -3.76
CA GLU A 62 -18.10 10.46 -5.03
C GLU A 62 -16.91 9.52 -5.29
N ALA A 63 -16.14 9.17 -4.27
CA ALA A 63 -15.07 8.18 -4.41
C ALA A 63 -15.59 6.76 -4.72
N SER A 64 -16.69 6.35 -4.08
CA SER A 64 -17.34 5.07 -4.38
C SER A 64 -17.89 5.05 -5.82
N ALA A 65 -18.46 6.16 -6.29
CA ALA A 65 -18.89 6.32 -7.67
C ALA A 65 -17.70 6.29 -8.65
N ALA A 66 -16.58 6.91 -8.30
CA ALA A 66 -15.34 6.86 -9.08
C ALA A 66 -14.80 5.43 -9.20
N LEU A 67 -14.84 4.63 -8.12
CA LEU A 67 -14.48 3.21 -8.16
C LEU A 67 -15.36 2.43 -9.14
N VAL A 68 -16.69 2.60 -9.08
CA VAL A 68 -17.63 1.97 -10.02
C VAL A 68 -17.34 2.37 -11.47
N ASN A 69 -16.98 3.62 -11.70
CA ASN A 69 -16.58 4.11 -13.02
C ASN A 69 -15.27 3.47 -13.51
N TRP A 70 -14.29 3.30 -12.63
CA TRP A 70 -12.99 2.71 -12.94
C TRP A 70 -13.07 1.21 -13.28
N LEU A 71 -13.85 0.44 -12.49
CA LEU A 71 -14.04 -1.00 -12.70
C LEU A 71 -14.56 -1.31 -14.11
N THR A 72 -14.21 -2.46 -14.68
CA THR A 72 -14.61 -2.89 -16.02
C THR A 72 -15.91 -3.71 -16.00
N ARG A 73 -16.49 -3.99 -17.18
CA ARG A 73 -17.70 -4.84 -17.29
C ARG A 73 -17.50 -6.29 -16.81
N ASN A 74 -16.25 -6.73 -16.69
CA ASN A 74 -15.92 -8.06 -16.19
C ASN A 74 -15.87 -8.11 -14.66
N ASP A 75 -15.82 -6.94 -14.02
CA ASP A 75 -15.75 -6.79 -12.58
C ASP A 75 -17.15 -6.74 -11.96
N SER A 76 -17.23 -7.03 -10.67
CA SER A 76 -18.47 -7.00 -9.90
C SER A 76 -18.31 -6.10 -8.68
N VAL A 77 -19.35 -5.30 -8.40
CA VAL A 77 -19.38 -4.42 -7.22
C VAL A 77 -20.60 -4.69 -6.36
N ALA A 78 -20.40 -4.75 -5.05
CA ALA A 78 -21.46 -4.63 -4.06
C ALA A 78 -21.29 -3.33 -3.28
N VAL A 79 -22.40 -2.70 -2.90
CA VAL A 79 -22.41 -1.51 -2.05
C VAL A 79 -23.35 -1.75 -0.89
N ILE A 80 -22.80 -1.65 0.32
CA ILE A 80 -23.49 -1.81 1.58
C ILE A 80 -23.42 -0.47 2.28
N ALA A 81 -24.56 0.15 2.55
CA ALA A 81 -24.64 1.34 3.41
C ALA A 81 -25.05 0.89 4.82
N TYR A 82 -24.36 1.36 5.85
CA TYR A 82 -24.68 0.99 7.21
C TYR A 82 -24.71 2.18 8.17
N ASP A 83 -25.66 2.14 9.09
CA ASP A 83 -25.73 2.97 10.28
C ASP A 83 -26.05 2.05 11.47
N THR A 84 -27.18 2.23 12.17
CA THR A 84 -27.75 1.19 13.04
C THR A 84 -28.16 -0.04 12.23
N ASN A 85 -28.70 0.18 11.02
CA ASN A 85 -29.17 -0.86 10.12
C ASN A 85 -28.16 -1.07 8.99
N VAL A 86 -28.13 -2.28 8.45
CA VAL A 86 -27.31 -2.63 7.29
C VAL A 86 -28.22 -2.74 6.08
N GLU A 87 -27.90 -1.99 5.02
CA GLU A 87 -28.69 -1.92 3.80
C GLU A 87 -27.81 -2.26 2.58
N VAL A 88 -28.28 -3.18 1.75
CA VAL A 88 -27.62 -3.52 0.48
C VAL A 88 -28.15 -2.58 -0.59
N ILE A 89 -27.36 -1.58 -0.95
CA ILE A 89 -27.66 -0.60 -1.99
C ILE A 89 -27.48 -1.20 -3.39
N GLN A 90 -26.44 -2.04 -3.54
CA GLN A 90 -26.13 -2.77 -4.76
C GLN A 90 -25.67 -4.18 -4.37
N PRO A 91 -26.36 -5.25 -4.80
CA PRO A 91 -25.84 -6.61 -4.64
C PRO A 91 -24.63 -6.83 -5.55
N LEU A 92 -23.79 -7.81 -5.23
CA LEU A 92 -22.61 -8.13 -6.04
C LEU A 92 -23.05 -8.65 -7.42
N LEU A 93 -22.96 -7.80 -8.45
CA LEU A 93 -23.34 -8.12 -9.81
C LEU A 93 -22.29 -7.59 -10.81
N PRO A 94 -22.11 -8.26 -11.97
CA PRO A 94 -21.30 -7.73 -13.07
C PRO A 94 -21.75 -6.33 -13.49
N LEU A 95 -20.78 -5.48 -13.83
CA LEU A 95 -21.01 -4.07 -14.16
C LEU A 95 -21.55 -3.88 -15.59
N THR A 96 -22.84 -4.10 -15.79
CA THR A 96 -23.53 -3.83 -17.06
C THR A 96 -24.20 -2.46 -17.13
N ASP A 97 -24.58 -1.88 -15.98
CA ASP A 97 -25.24 -0.56 -15.88
C ASP A 97 -24.61 0.25 -14.73
N LYS A 98 -23.46 0.85 -15.03
CA LYS A 98 -22.73 1.68 -14.06
C LYS A 98 -23.51 2.92 -13.64
N PHE A 99 -24.26 3.54 -14.56
CA PHE A 99 -25.01 4.76 -14.30
C PHE A 99 -26.05 4.54 -13.20
N SER A 100 -26.86 3.49 -13.31
CA SER A 100 -27.87 3.17 -12.31
C SER A 100 -27.27 2.82 -10.94
N ILE A 101 -26.10 2.16 -10.92
CA ILE A 101 -25.37 1.88 -9.67
C ILE A 101 -24.90 3.19 -9.01
N ILE A 102 -24.31 4.09 -9.79
CA ILE A 102 -23.82 5.38 -9.30
C ILE A 102 -24.97 6.22 -8.74
N GLU A 103 -26.12 6.26 -9.41
CA GLU A 103 -27.30 6.98 -8.91
C GLU A 103 -27.82 6.38 -7.59
N ARG A 104 -27.79 5.05 -7.43
CA ARG A 104 -28.10 4.39 -6.15
C ARG A 104 -27.11 4.79 -5.06
N ILE A 105 -25.80 4.81 -5.36
CA ILE A 105 -24.77 5.26 -4.41
C ILE A 105 -25.01 6.71 -4.00
N ARG A 106 -25.25 7.61 -4.97
CA ARG A 106 -25.56 9.03 -4.73
C ARG A 106 -26.86 9.27 -3.97
N SER A 107 -27.74 8.28 -3.88
CA SER A 107 -28.96 8.35 -3.06
C SER A 107 -28.73 8.07 -1.57
N ILE A 108 -27.56 7.57 -1.18
CA ILE A 108 -27.24 7.29 0.24
C ILE A 108 -27.29 8.60 1.04
N ARG A 109 -27.92 8.55 2.21
CA ARG A 109 -28.07 9.68 3.14
C ARG A 109 -27.57 9.29 4.52
N ALA A 110 -27.14 10.28 5.29
CA ALA A 110 -26.76 10.07 6.69
C ALA A 110 -27.97 9.56 7.50
N GLY A 111 -27.70 8.59 8.37
CA GLY A 111 -28.61 7.94 9.28
C GLY A 111 -28.22 8.21 10.74
N SER A 112 -28.24 7.16 11.54
CA SER A 112 -28.21 7.24 13.01
C SER A 112 -26.87 6.83 13.62
N SER A 113 -26.79 5.65 14.25
CA SER A 113 -25.61 5.11 14.93
C SER A 113 -24.67 4.37 13.97
N THR A 114 -23.67 3.65 14.50
CA THR A 114 -22.61 2.97 13.74
C THR A 114 -22.54 1.48 14.11
N ASN A 115 -23.08 0.62 13.25
CA ASN A 115 -22.96 -0.84 13.28
C ASN A 115 -21.88 -1.31 12.28
N LEU A 116 -20.64 -0.94 12.58
CA LEU A 116 -19.47 -1.23 11.75
C LEU A 116 -19.35 -2.72 11.41
N SER A 117 -19.44 -3.58 12.43
CA SER A 117 -19.31 -5.03 12.24
C SER A 117 -20.41 -5.59 11.33
N GLY A 118 -21.66 -5.12 11.46
CA GLY A 118 -22.75 -5.53 10.59
C GLY A 118 -22.52 -5.17 9.13
N GLY A 119 -22.14 -3.91 8.85
CA GLY A 119 -21.85 -3.46 7.49
C GLY A 119 -20.68 -4.20 6.85
N TRP A 120 -19.59 -4.37 7.60
CA TRP A 120 -18.40 -5.08 7.17
C TRP A 120 -18.65 -6.58 6.92
N LEU A 121 -19.33 -7.27 7.85
CA LEU A 121 -19.67 -8.69 7.70
C LEU A 121 -20.61 -8.95 6.51
N GLN A 122 -21.55 -8.03 6.25
CA GLN A 122 -22.42 -8.12 5.07
C GLN A 122 -21.62 -7.96 3.77
N ALA A 123 -20.62 -7.08 3.75
CA ALA A 123 -19.72 -6.92 2.61
C ALA A 123 -18.85 -8.17 2.39
N LEU A 124 -18.28 -8.74 3.46
CA LEU A 124 -17.53 -10.00 3.38
C LEU A 124 -18.39 -11.13 2.80
N ARG A 125 -19.63 -11.28 3.29
CA ARG A 125 -20.57 -12.30 2.81
C ARG A 125 -20.85 -12.16 1.31
N MET A 126 -21.10 -10.94 0.83
CA MET A 126 -21.38 -10.68 -0.59
C MET A 126 -20.25 -11.15 -1.50
N VAL A 127 -19.00 -10.90 -1.10
CA VAL A 127 -17.82 -11.31 -1.88
C VAL A 127 -17.54 -12.80 -1.72
N GLU A 128 -17.82 -13.37 -0.56
CA GLU A 128 -17.68 -14.80 -0.30
C GLU A 128 -18.62 -15.65 -1.15
N GLU A 129 -19.90 -15.27 -1.21
CA GLU A 129 -20.95 -15.96 -1.96
C GLU A 129 -20.77 -15.90 -3.48
N ALA A 130 -19.91 -14.99 -3.96
CA ALA A 130 -19.52 -14.96 -5.36
C ALA A 130 -18.92 -16.33 -5.76
N PRO A 131 -19.16 -16.82 -6.98
CA PRO A 131 -18.53 -18.05 -7.46
C PRO A 131 -17.02 -18.03 -7.23
N VAL A 132 -16.47 -19.10 -6.67
CA VAL A 132 -15.01 -19.31 -6.48
C VAL A 132 -14.39 -19.52 -7.86
N GLY A 133 -14.23 -18.41 -8.58
CA GLY A 133 -13.46 -18.32 -9.81
C GLY A 133 -12.11 -17.67 -9.56
N ASN A 134 -11.33 -17.54 -10.62
CA ASN A 134 -10.11 -16.72 -10.66
C ASN A 134 -10.48 -15.22 -10.57
N ALA A 135 -11.00 -14.78 -9.44
CA ALA A 135 -11.38 -13.39 -9.21
C ALA A 135 -10.69 -12.88 -7.95
N PHE A 136 -10.18 -11.65 -8.03
CA PHE A 136 -9.68 -10.93 -6.89
C PHE A 136 -10.84 -10.48 -6.01
N ARG A 137 -10.75 -10.73 -4.70
CA ARG A 137 -11.82 -10.47 -3.75
C ARG A 137 -11.36 -9.47 -2.68
N ARG A 138 -12.02 -8.32 -2.62
CA ARG A 138 -11.68 -7.21 -1.72
C ARG A 138 -12.92 -6.61 -1.07
N VAL A 139 -12.82 -6.33 0.22
CA VAL A 139 -13.74 -5.45 0.94
C VAL A 139 -13.04 -4.13 1.20
N ILE A 140 -13.72 -3.02 0.95
CA ILE A 140 -13.30 -1.67 1.33
C ILE A 140 -14.27 -1.18 2.40
N LEU A 141 -13.77 -1.02 3.62
CA LEU A 141 -14.53 -0.53 4.77
C LEU A 141 -14.24 0.96 4.98
N LEU A 142 -15.27 1.79 4.89
CA LEU A 142 -15.19 3.25 5.02
C LEU A 142 -15.96 3.69 6.26
N THR A 143 -15.30 4.35 7.21
CA THR A 143 -15.94 4.76 8.48
C THR A 143 -15.28 5.96 9.12
N ASP A 144 -16.04 6.77 9.86
CA ASP A 144 -15.51 7.79 10.78
C ASP A 144 -15.78 7.49 12.26
N GLY A 145 -16.38 6.33 12.55
CA GLY A 145 -16.93 6.01 13.86
C GLY A 145 -16.28 4.82 14.56
N MET A 146 -16.65 4.65 15.83
CA MET A 146 -16.29 3.49 16.65
C MET A 146 -17.21 2.29 16.34
N ALA A 147 -16.71 1.07 16.48
CA ALA A 147 -17.56 -0.11 16.52
C ALA A 147 -18.39 -0.08 17.82
N ASN A 148 -19.62 0.44 17.74
CA ASN A 148 -20.49 0.66 18.90
C ASN A 148 -21.65 -0.35 19.01
N ALA A 149 -21.86 -1.15 17.96
CA ALA A 149 -22.90 -2.16 17.89
C ALA A 149 -22.39 -3.43 17.17
N GLY A 150 -23.01 -4.57 17.49
CA GLY A 150 -22.59 -5.88 17.01
C GLY A 150 -21.30 -6.34 17.68
N ILE A 151 -20.32 -6.78 16.90
CA ILE A 151 -18.99 -7.17 17.37
C ILE A 151 -18.13 -5.93 17.52
N VAL A 152 -17.72 -5.63 18.76
CA VAL A 152 -16.96 -4.42 19.10
C VAL A 152 -15.55 -4.70 19.59
N ASN A 153 -15.25 -5.96 19.94
CA ASN A 153 -13.93 -6.36 20.43
C ASN A 153 -12.92 -6.41 19.26
N PRO A 154 -11.80 -5.65 19.33
CA PRO A 154 -10.79 -5.64 18.26
C PRO A 154 -10.15 -7.01 17.98
N ASP A 155 -9.98 -7.88 18.98
CA ASP A 155 -9.41 -9.22 18.81
C ASP A 155 -10.37 -10.14 18.04
N ASP A 156 -11.68 -10.02 18.28
CA ASP A 156 -12.68 -10.82 17.56
C ASP A 156 -12.82 -10.35 16.11
N LEU A 157 -12.80 -9.03 15.87
CA LEU A 157 -12.77 -8.46 14.53
C LEU A 157 -11.49 -8.87 13.77
N SER A 158 -10.34 -8.86 14.45
CA SER A 158 -9.06 -9.33 13.92
C SER A 158 -9.11 -10.81 13.49
N LYS A 159 -9.67 -11.69 14.33
CA LYS A 159 -9.83 -13.13 13.98
C LYS A 159 -10.71 -13.32 12.74
N ILE A 160 -11.80 -12.57 12.64
CA ILE A 160 -12.71 -12.61 11.48
C ILE A 160 -11.96 -12.17 10.22
N ALA A 161 -11.16 -11.10 10.30
CA ALA A 161 -10.37 -10.60 9.18
C ALA A 161 -9.34 -11.65 8.72
N LYS A 162 -8.60 -12.25 9.67
CA LYS A 162 -7.63 -13.33 9.41
C LYS A 162 -8.27 -14.53 8.71
N ASP A 163 -9.43 -14.98 9.19
CA ASP A 163 -10.14 -16.13 8.61
C ASP A 163 -10.63 -15.86 7.18
N HIS A 164 -11.15 -14.66 6.90
CA HIS A 164 -11.54 -14.29 5.54
C HIS A 164 -10.34 -14.09 4.61
N PHE A 165 -9.22 -13.56 5.11
CA PHE A 165 -7.99 -13.45 4.34
C PHE A 165 -7.45 -14.83 3.93
N GLN A 166 -7.49 -15.81 4.84
CA GLN A 166 -7.14 -17.20 4.54
C GLN A 166 -8.08 -17.85 3.50
N ARG A 167 -9.32 -17.36 3.38
CA ARG A 167 -10.27 -17.73 2.32
C ARG A 167 -10.14 -16.88 1.05
N GLY A 168 -9.10 -16.07 0.94
CA GLY A 168 -8.80 -15.25 -0.24
C GLY A 168 -9.62 -13.96 -0.33
N ILE A 169 -10.16 -13.45 0.78
CA ILE A 169 -10.92 -12.19 0.81
C ILE A 169 -10.14 -11.18 1.63
N SER A 170 -9.61 -10.17 0.96
CA SER A 170 -8.81 -9.12 1.60
C SER A 170 -9.68 -7.96 2.09
N THR A 171 -9.30 -7.27 3.17
CA THR A 171 -10.02 -6.09 3.68
C THR A 171 -9.11 -4.87 3.78
N THR A 172 -9.44 -3.81 3.05
CA THR A 172 -8.90 -2.45 3.26
C THR A 172 -9.85 -1.66 4.15
N THR A 173 -9.30 -0.85 5.05
CA THR A 173 -10.05 0.06 5.91
C THR A 173 -9.62 1.50 5.67
N MET A 174 -10.56 2.43 5.54
CA MET A 174 -10.30 3.86 5.45
C MET A 174 -11.05 4.59 6.56
N GLY A 175 -10.29 5.19 7.47
CA GLY A 175 -10.81 5.98 8.59
C GLY A 175 -10.91 7.46 8.23
N PHE A 176 -12.08 8.06 8.41
CA PHE A 176 -12.32 9.49 8.17
C PHE A 176 -12.31 10.29 9.46
N GLY A 177 -11.65 11.45 9.46
CA GLY A 177 -11.66 12.37 10.59
C GLY A 177 -11.10 11.75 11.88
N ARG A 178 -11.56 12.21 13.04
CA ARG A 178 -10.84 11.97 14.31
C ARG A 178 -11.49 10.94 15.23
N ASP A 179 -12.68 10.45 14.90
CA ASP A 179 -13.55 9.80 15.88
C ASP A 179 -13.56 8.26 15.80
N PHE A 180 -12.85 7.65 14.84
CA PHE A 180 -12.78 6.20 14.66
C PHE A 180 -11.72 5.51 15.55
N SER A 181 -11.92 4.22 15.80
CA SER A 181 -10.94 3.36 16.47
C SER A 181 -9.85 2.93 15.48
N GLU A 182 -8.75 3.67 15.50
CA GLU A 182 -7.59 3.35 14.68
C GLU A 182 -7.02 1.96 14.92
N LEU A 183 -6.84 1.57 16.19
CA LEU A 183 -6.34 0.24 16.55
C LEU A 183 -7.20 -0.87 15.90
N THR A 184 -8.52 -0.68 15.89
CA THR A 184 -9.46 -1.65 15.31
C THR A 184 -9.33 -1.70 13.79
N LEU A 185 -9.37 -0.56 13.10
CA LEU A 185 -9.29 -0.51 11.64
C LEU A 185 -7.96 -1.06 11.14
N ARG A 186 -6.84 -0.65 11.75
CA ARG A 186 -5.52 -1.15 11.40
C ARG A 186 -5.42 -2.66 11.58
N ARG A 187 -5.95 -3.21 12.68
CA ARG A 187 -5.95 -4.67 12.90
C ARG A 187 -6.80 -5.42 11.90
N ILE A 188 -7.98 -4.89 11.54
CA ILE A 188 -8.80 -5.47 10.48
C ILE A 188 -8.04 -5.47 9.15
N ALA A 189 -7.37 -4.37 8.80
CA ALA A 189 -6.61 -4.28 7.57
C ALA A 189 -5.39 -5.22 7.55
N SER A 190 -4.57 -5.20 8.60
CA SER A 190 -3.34 -5.98 8.68
C SER A 190 -3.62 -7.49 8.69
N GLU A 191 -4.59 -7.94 9.49
CA GLU A 191 -4.98 -9.35 9.56
C GLU A 191 -5.82 -9.77 8.35
N GLY A 192 -6.55 -8.82 7.77
CA GLY A 192 -7.32 -8.99 6.53
C GLY A 192 -6.48 -8.88 5.26
N GLY A 193 -5.15 -8.73 5.35
CA GLY A 193 -4.23 -8.64 4.20
C GLY A 193 -4.44 -7.45 3.27
N GLY A 194 -5.18 -6.43 3.70
CA GLY A 194 -5.40 -5.19 2.96
C GLY A 194 -4.68 -3.99 3.58
N ASN A 195 -5.16 -2.79 3.26
CA ASN A 195 -4.50 -1.54 3.64
C ASN A 195 -5.30 -0.78 4.70
N PHE A 196 -4.62 -0.09 5.61
CA PHE A 196 -5.21 0.98 6.42
C PHE A 196 -4.85 2.35 5.85
N TYR A 197 -5.84 3.21 5.75
CA TYR A 197 -5.69 4.61 5.36
C TYR A 197 -6.39 5.54 6.35
N PHE A 198 -5.76 6.68 6.60
CA PHE A 198 -6.35 7.77 7.34
C PHE A 198 -6.64 8.94 6.39
N ILE A 199 -7.89 9.41 6.39
CA ILE A 199 -8.36 10.57 5.64
C ILE A 199 -8.72 11.64 6.65
N GLU A 200 -7.88 12.68 6.77
CA GLU A 200 -8.11 13.72 7.76
C GLU A 200 -9.31 14.60 7.42
N GLY A 201 -9.52 14.87 6.14
CA GLY A 201 -10.62 15.66 5.64
C GLY A 201 -10.93 15.39 4.16
N PRO A 202 -12.03 15.98 3.64
CA PRO A 202 -12.51 15.81 2.27
C PRO A 202 -11.43 16.03 1.20
N GLU A 203 -10.58 17.04 1.37
CA GLU A 203 -9.50 17.39 0.44
C GLU A 203 -8.50 16.24 0.21
N GLN A 204 -8.29 15.38 1.22
CA GLN A 204 -7.39 14.23 1.12
C GLN A 204 -8.11 12.97 0.62
N ALA A 205 -9.43 12.89 0.77
CA ALA A 205 -10.21 11.68 0.53
C ALA A 205 -9.95 11.12 -0.87
N SER A 206 -10.17 11.97 -1.87
CA SER A 206 -9.85 11.77 -3.27
C SER A 206 -8.49 11.03 -3.44
N SER A 207 -7.42 11.55 -2.84
CA SER A 207 -6.06 11.05 -3.06
C SER A 207 -5.82 9.67 -2.47
N VAL A 208 -6.43 9.40 -1.31
CA VAL A 208 -6.35 8.12 -0.62
C VAL A 208 -7.11 7.03 -1.37
N PHE A 209 -8.30 7.33 -1.88
CA PHE A 209 -9.04 6.39 -2.71
C PHE A 209 -8.29 6.04 -3.98
N PHE A 210 -7.70 7.05 -4.62
CA PHE A 210 -6.90 6.85 -5.82
C PHE A 210 -5.67 5.97 -5.56
N ASP A 211 -4.99 6.18 -4.43
CA ASP A 211 -3.88 5.32 -4.01
C ASP A 211 -4.36 3.86 -3.87
N GLU A 212 -5.49 3.60 -3.20
CA GLU A 212 -6.06 2.25 -3.12
C GLU A 212 -6.43 1.68 -4.50
N PHE A 213 -6.98 2.48 -5.42
CA PHE A 213 -7.29 2.01 -6.78
C PHE A 213 -6.03 1.59 -7.51
N GLY A 214 -4.95 2.36 -7.34
CA GLY A 214 -3.62 2.01 -7.81
C GLY A 214 -3.13 0.67 -7.26
N GLN A 215 -3.30 0.46 -5.95
CA GLN A 215 -2.95 -0.80 -5.29
C GLN A 215 -3.73 -1.97 -5.88
N ILE A 216 -5.05 -1.84 -6.07
CA ILE A 216 -5.90 -2.87 -6.67
C ILE A 216 -5.50 -3.13 -8.13
N ALA A 217 -5.26 -2.08 -8.91
CA ALA A 217 -4.84 -2.20 -10.31
C ALA A 217 -3.51 -2.94 -10.47
N ALA A 218 -2.60 -2.73 -9.52
CA ALA A 218 -1.26 -3.31 -9.53
C ALA A 218 -1.21 -4.75 -9.01
N LEU A 219 -2.30 -5.32 -8.50
CA LEU A 219 -2.28 -6.65 -7.90
C LEU A 219 -1.69 -7.72 -8.83
N TYR A 220 -0.83 -8.53 -8.22
CA TYR A 220 -0.10 -9.63 -8.82
C TYR A 220 -0.48 -10.96 -8.15
N GLY A 221 -0.52 -10.98 -6.81
CA GLY A 221 -0.83 -12.19 -6.06
C GLY A 221 -1.62 -11.90 -4.78
N GLN A 222 -2.39 -12.90 -4.33
CA GLN A 222 -3.21 -12.81 -3.13
C GLN A 222 -2.85 -13.90 -2.12
N GLY A 223 -3.04 -13.60 -0.84
CA GLY A 223 -2.90 -14.60 0.23
C GLY A 223 -1.45 -15.05 0.43
N MET A 224 -0.50 -14.11 0.37
CA MET A 224 0.91 -14.45 0.49
C MET A 224 1.24 -14.97 1.89
N GLU A 225 1.95 -16.10 1.92
CA GLU A 225 2.50 -16.70 3.12
C GLU A 225 3.99 -16.99 2.92
N ILE A 226 4.81 -16.56 3.88
CA ILE A 226 6.25 -16.82 3.91
C ILE A 226 6.54 -17.73 5.10
N LYS A 227 6.98 -18.95 4.81
CA LYS A 227 7.48 -19.91 5.79
C LYS A 227 8.97 -19.72 5.96
N LEU A 228 9.42 -19.35 7.15
CA LEU A 228 10.82 -19.22 7.54
C LEU A 228 11.22 -20.36 8.47
N THR A 229 12.21 -21.14 8.03
CA THR A 229 12.77 -22.29 8.76
C THR A 229 14.15 -21.89 9.28
N LEU A 230 14.31 -21.89 10.60
CA LEU A 230 15.57 -21.53 11.26
C LEU A 230 16.33 -22.79 11.67
N PRO A 231 17.63 -22.90 11.36
CA PRO A 231 18.46 -24.01 11.81
C PRO A 231 18.80 -23.89 13.30
N PRO A 232 19.23 -24.98 13.96
CA PRO A 232 19.74 -24.93 15.32
C PRO A 232 20.85 -23.89 15.49
N GLY A 233 20.80 -23.14 16.59
CA GLY A 233 21.73 -22.05 16.88
C GLY A 233 21.31 -20.69 16.32
N ILE A 234 20.21 -20.60 15.56
CA ILE A 234 19.61 -19.33 15.15
C ILE A 234 18.20 -19.22 15.73
N GLN A 235 17.90 -18.09 16.37
CA GLN A 235 16.58 -17.78 16.92
C GLN A 235 16.08 -16.43 16.40
N LEU A 236 14.82 -16.37 15.98
CA LEU A 236 14.17 -15.09 15.70
C LEU A 236 13.87 -14.40 17.03
N ILE A 237 14.43 -13.20 17.21
CA ILE A 237 14.20 -12.38 18.39
C ILE A 237 13.06 -11.40 18.12
N GLU A 238 13.07 -10.78 16.95
CA GLU A 238 12.15 -9.71 16.61
C GLU A 238 11.90 -9.67 15.10
N LEU A 239 10.65 -9.43 14.69
CA LEU A 239 10.32 -9.01 13.34
C LEU A 239 10.07 -7.50 13.38
N LEU A 240 10.89 -6.71 12.67
CA LEU A 240 10.79 -5.25 12.71
C LEU A 240 9.56 -4.74 11.95
N ASN A 241 9.14 -5.46 10.91
CA ASN A 241 7.91 -5.16 10.17
C ASN A 241 6.69 -5.66 10.97
N GLU A 242 5.75 -4.76 11.25
CA GLU A 242 4.50 -5.10 11.94
C GLU A 242 3.52 -5.79 10.98
N ILE A 243 3.73 -7.09 10.76
CA ILE A 243 2.86 -7.96 9.97
C ILE A 243 2.38 -9.16 10.79
N PRO A 244 1.20 -9.73 10.48
CA PRO A 244 0.74 -10.94 11.13
C PRO A 244 1.76 -12.08 10.95
N HIS A 245 2.12 -12.71 12.06
CA HIS A 245 3.02 -13.85 12.06
C HIS A 245 2.72 -14.79 13.22
N GLU A 246 3.02 -16.07 13.04
CA GLU A 246 2.86 -17.09 14.07
C GLU A 246 3.91 -18.19 13.93
N MET A 247 4.18 -18.92 15.01
CA MET A 247 5.00 -20.12 14.95
C MET A 247 4.11 -21.34 14.76
N LYS A 248 4.38 -22.15 13.73
CA LYS A 248 3.64 -23.37 13.39
C LYS A 248 4.61 -24.47 13.00
N ASP A 249 4.50 -25.63 13.65
CA ASP A 249 5.32 -26.82 13.39
C ASP A 249 6.84 -26.52 13.38
N GLY A 250 7.30 -25.66 14.30
CA GLY A 250 8.71 -25.25 14.41
C GLY A 250 9.18 -24.23 13.36
N ASN A 251 8.28 -23.70 12.53
CA ASN A 251 8.58 -22.69 11.52
C ASN A 251 7.84 -21.39 11.83
N TRP A 252 8.42 -20.26 11.42
CA TRP A 252 7.72 -18.99 11.44
C TRP A 252 6.92 -18.81 10.17
N ILE A 253 5.65 -18.45 10.31
CA ILE A 253 4.73 -18.19 9.21
C ILE A 253 4.42 -16.70 9.21
N LEU A 254 4.92 -15.98 8.21
CA LEU A 254 4.74 -14.54 8.04
C LEU A 254 3.70 -14.26 6.96
N ARG A 255 2.80 -13.30 7.17
CA ARG A 255 1.71 -12.96 6.24
C ARG A 255 1.72 -11.47 5.89
N PRO A 256 2.48 -11.07 4.87
CA PRO A 256 2.64 -9.65 4.53
C PRO A 256 1.42 -9.04 3.80
N GLY A 257 0.43 -9.86 3.44
CA GLY A 257 -0.77 -9.45 2.70
C GLY A 257 -0.67 -9.73 1.20
N ASP A 258 -1.29 -8.88 0.39
CA ASP A 258 -1.31 -9.04 -1.08
C ASP A 258 -0.01 -8.56 -1.75
N LEU A 259 0.30 -9.12 -2.92
CA LEU A 259 1.44 -8.76 -3.76
C LEU A 259 1.02 -7.85 -4.91
N ARG A 260 1.75 -6.76 -5.13
CA ARG A 260 1.59 -5.91 -6.32
C ARG A 260 2.67 -6.21 -7.36
N SER A 261 2.47 -5.73 -8.57
CA SER A 261 3.41 -5.86 -9.70
C SER A 261 4.42 -4.72 -9.67
N ASP A 262 5.65 -4.99 -10.12
CA ASP A 262 6.82 -4.10 -9.96
C ASP A 262 7.04 -3.65 -8.49
N ASP A 263 6.65 -4.51 -7.55
CA ASP A 263 6.73 -4.26 -6.12
C ASP A 263 8.00 -4.87 -5.54
N LEU A 264 8.49 -4.28 -4.46
CA LEU A 264 9.56 -4.83 -3.65
C LEU A 264 8.99 -4.99 -2.24
N LEU A 265 9.14 -6.16 -1.64
CA LEU A 265 8.79 -6.41 -0.26
C LEU A 265 10.09 -6.67 0.49
N ASN A 266 10.36 -5.83 1.50
CA ASN A 266 11.48 -5.99 2.41
C ASN A 266 10.96 -6.32 3.80
N LEU A 267 11.34 -7.49 4.32
CA LEU A 267 11.07 -7.90 5.69
C LEU A 267 12.38 -7.98 6.45
N VAL A 268 12.51 -7.22 7.52
CA VAL A 268 13.69 -7.18 8.37
C VAL A 268 13.40 -7.88 9.68
N MET A 269 14.25 -8.84 10.00
CA MET A 269 14.21 -9.62 11.22
C MET A 269 15.48 -9.39 12.02
N VAL A 270 15.38 -9.42 13.34
CA VAL A 270 16.51 -9.51 14.26
C VAL A 270 16.62 -10.96 14.69
N VAL A 271 17.76 -11.59 14.40
CA VAL A 271 18.04 -12.96 14.81
C VAL A 271 19.20 -12.99 15.80
N GLU A 272 19.08 -13.81 16.84
CA GLU A 272 20.21 -14.19 17.68
C GLU A 272 20.89 -15.39 17.04
N VAL A 273 22.20 -15.33 16.92
CA VAL A 273 23.02 -16.44 16.44
C VAL A 273 24.00 -16.85 17.52
N ASP A 274 23.89 -18.10 17.96
CA ASP A 274 24.84 -18.78 18.84
C ASP A 274 25.87 -19.51 17.97
N GLY A 275 27.01 -18.85 17.72
CA GLY A 275 28.08 -19.37 16.88
C GLY A 275 28.69 -20.69 17.36
N ALA A 276 28.50 -21.07 18.63
CA ALA A 276 28.97 -22.33 19.18
C ALA A 276 28.03 -23.51 18.85
N VAL A 277 26.74 -23.23 18.66
CA VAL A 277 25.71 -24.23 18.32
C VAL A 277 25.44 -24.27 16.82
N TYR A 278 25.60 -23.14 16.13
CA TYR A 278 25.28 -23.00 14.72
C TYR A 278 26.13 -23.92 13.83
N GLN A 279 25.49 -24.91 13.22
CA GLN A 279 26.15 -25.93 12.40
C GLN A 279 26.28 -25.53 10.93
N GLN A 280 26.35 -24.23 10.63
CA GLN A 280 26.51 -23.73 9.26
C GLN A 280 25.43 -24.21 8.27
N GLN A 281 24.24 -24.54 8.79
CA GLN A 281 23.05 -24.85 7.99
C GLN A 281 22.39 -23.55 7.55
N PRO A 282 21.81 -23.47 6.34
CA PRO A 282 21.17 -22.24 5.89
C PRO A 282 19.84 -22.00 6.62
N ILE A 283 19.48 -20.72 6.77
CA ILE A 283 18.08 -20.33 6.94
C ILE A 283 17.37 -20.53 5.61
N GLN A 284 16.18 -21.12 5.64
CA GLN A 284 15.35 -21.32 4.45
C GLN A 284 14.08 -20.48 4.55
N ALA A 285 13.72 -19.81 3.47
CA ALA A 285 12.46 -19.12 3.33
C ALA A 285 11.71 -19.66 2.10
N GLU A 286 10.43 -19.98 2.26
CA GLU A 286 9.52 -20.37 1.19
C GLU A 286 8.36 -19.38 1.14
N CYS A 287 8.14 -18.74 0.00
CA CYS A 287 7.01 -17.87 -0.27
C CYS A 287 5.98 -18.61 -1.11
N SER A 288 4.70 -18.48 -0.76
CA SER A 288 3.58 -19.00 -1.52
C SER A 288 2.44 -17.99 -1.62
N PHE A 289 1.75 -17.94 -2.76
CA PHE A 289 0.61 -17.04 -3.02
C PHE A 289 -0.20 -17.50 -4.24
N TYR A 290 -1.43 -17.03 -4.38
CA TYR A 290 -2.25 -17.26 -5.58
C TYR A 290 -1.95 -16.20 -6.65
N ASN A 291 -1.46 -16.58 -7.82
CA ASN A 291 -1.12 -15.65 -8.90
C ASN A 291 -2.38 -15.22 -9.69
N LEU A 292 -2.80 -13.98 -9.51
CA LEU A 292 -3.99 -13.40 -10.14
C LEU A 292 -3.82 -13.10 -11.64
N ARG A 293 -2.59 -13.17 -12.14
CA ARG A 293 -2.25 -13.05 -13.57
C ARG A 293 -2.16 -14.41 -14.25
N ASN A 294 -2.22 -15.51 -13.49
CA ASN A 294 -2.17 -16.87 -13.99
C ASN A 294 -3.29 -17.71 -13.39
N ASN A 295 -4.55 -17.37 -13.69
CA ASN A 295 -5.71 -18.18 -13.29
C ASN A 295 -5.83 -18.49 -11.78
N ALA A 296 -5.31 -17.60 -10.91
CA ALA A 296 -5.23 -17.80 -9.46
C ALA A 296 -4.55 -19.12 -9.10
N THR A 297 -3.56 -19.56 -9.89
CA THR A 297 -2.77 -20.74 -9.55
C THR A 297 -1.86 -20.44 -8.37
N MET A 298 -1.71 -21.40 -7.47
CA MET A 298 -0.77 -21.32 -6.36
C MET A 298 0.67 -21.42 -6.87
N GLU A 299 1.47 -20.39 -6.62
CA GLU A 299 2.90 -20.36 -6.91
C GLU A 299 3.72 -20.50 -5.64
N ARG A 300 4.93 -21.07 -5.76
CA ARG A 300 5.89 -21.22 -4.66
C ARG A 300 7.30 -20.86 -5.10
N PHE A 301 8.02 -20.16 -4.23
CA PHE A 301 9.42 -19.78 -4.42
C PHE A 301 10.19 -20.03 -3.15
N SER A 302 11.43 -20.50 -3.25
CA SER A 302 12.30 -20.71 -2.10
C SER A 302 13.60 -19.96 -2.27
N THR A 303 14.12 -19.44 -1.17
CA THR A 303 15.48 -18.92 -1.06
C THR A 303 16.11 -19.42 0.21
N GLU A 304 17.43 -19.43 0.25
CA GLU A 304 18.17 -19.75 1.45
C GLU A 304 19.35 -18.80 1.63
N SER A 305 19.81 -18.66 2.87
CA SER A 305 20.99 -17.87 3.19
C SER A 305 21.76 -18.53 4.32
N LYS A 306 23.07 -18.52 4.22
CA LYS A 306 23.97 -19.17 5.17
C LYS A 306 24.92 -18.14 5.76
N LEU A 307 25.22 -18.27 7.05
CA LEU A 307 26.28 -17.54 7.71
C LEU A 307 27.59 -18.34 7.65
N GLU A 308 28.68 -17.62 7.45
CA GLU A 308 30.02 -18.16 7.66
C GLU A 308 30.45 -17.92 9.09
N VAL A 309 31.16 -18.88 9.69
CA VAL A 309 31.68 -18.75 11.04
C VAL A 309 33.20 -18.59 10.96
N GLY A 310 33.71 -17.48 11.47
CA GLY A 310 35.12 -17.11 11.34
C GLY A 310 35.47 -15.83 12.11
N ASN A 311 36.60 -15.22 11.74
CA ASN A 311 36.96 -13.90 12.25
C ASN A 311 36.17 -12.85 11.46
N SER A 312 35.27 -12.12 12.13
CA SER A 312 34.46 -11.09 11.49
C SER A 312 35.34 -9.94 10.97
N ASN A 313 35.23 -9.63 9.67
CA ASN A 313 36.01 -8.58 9.01
C ASN A 313 35.35 -7.18 9.07
N GLN A 314 34.33 -6.97 9.91
CA GLN A 314 33.52 -5.73 9.97
C GLN A 314 32.91 -5.29 8.63
N GLU A 315 32.80 -6.19 7.65
CA GLU A 315 32.09 -5.91 6.41
C GLU A 315 30.58 -6.08 6.63
N PHE A 316 29.81 -5.08 6.23
CA PHE A 316 28.37 -5.04 6.44
C PHE A 316 27.64 -4.89 5.11
N ASN A 317 26.49 -5.55 5.01
CA ASN A 317 25.56 -5.34 3.91
C ASN A 317 24.83 -4.01 4.12
N THR A 318 25.21 -3.00 3.31
CA THR A 318 24.62 -1.65 3.34
C THR A 318 23.09 -1.68 3.18
N THR A 319 22.56 -2.51 2.28
CA THR A 319 21.12 -2.62 2.05
C THR A 319 20.41 -3.12 3.31
N VAL A 320 20.94 -4.15 3.97
CA VAL A 320 20.34 -4.67 5.21
C VAL A 320 20.27 -3.60 6.30
N ARG A 321 21.33 -2.80 6.46
CA ARG A 321 21.37 -1.71 7.45
C ARG A 321 20.37 -0.61 7.17
N VAL A 322 20.29 -0.18 5.91
CA VAL A 322 19.34 0.86 5.49
C VAL A 322 17.91 0.39 5.70
N GLU A 323 17.57 -0.82 5.25
CA GLU A 323 16.23 -1.39 5.42
C GLU A 323 15.88 -1.60 6.91
N ALA A 324 16.85 -1.95 7.76
CA ALA A 324 16.64 -2.04 9.20
C ALA A 324 16.27 -0.68 9.82
N LEU A 325 16.86 0.42 9.35
CA LEU A 325 16.48 1.78 9.78
C LEU A 325 15.06 2.15 9.31
N VAL A 326 14.69 1.79 8.07
CA VAL A 326 13.33 2.03 7.54
C VAL A 326 12.29 1.25 8.33
N ALA A 327 12.51 -0.05 8.56
CA ALA A 327 11.59 -0.90 9.34
C ALA A 327 11.47 -0.40 10.79
N ARG A 328 12.59 0.01 11.41
CA ARG A 328 12.60 0.60 12.75
C ARG A 328 11.84 1.93 12.81
N ALA A 329 11.86 2.75 11.75
CA ALA A 329 11.07 3.97 11.68
C ALA A 329 9.58 3.73 11.76
N SER A 330 9.06 2.74 11.02
CA SER A 330 7.66 2.34 11.13
C SER A 330 7.29 1.96 12.56
N ARG A 331 8.09 1.10 13.21
CA ARG A 331 7.86 0.67 14.60
C ARG A 331 7.93 1.82 15.61
N VAL A 332 8.92 2.72 15.48
CA VAL A 332 9.04 3.91 16.34
C VAL A 332 7.83 4.83 16.20
N LEU A 333 7.28 5.01 14.99
CA LEU A 333 6.08 5.80 14.80
C LEU A 333 4.84 5.18 15.46
N LEU A 334 4.70 3.86 15.42
CA LEU A 334 3.62 3.15 16.11
C LEU A 334 3.73 3.27 17.63
N GLU A 335 4.94 3.12 18.16
CA GLU A 335 5.17 3.26 19.59
C GLU A 335 5.02 4.71 20.06
N ALA A 336 5.50 5.68 19.28
CA ALA A 336 5.27 7.09 19.55
C ALA A 336 3.76 7.44 19.51
N SER A 337 2.99 6.84 18.59
CA SER A 337 1.54 6.97 18.54
C SER A 337 0.89 6.42 19.82
N ARG A 338 1.31 5.24 20.30
CA ARG A 338 0.83 4.64 21.56
C ARG A 338 1.14 5.53 22.77
N LEU A 339 2.38 5.98 22.90
CA LEU A 339 2.81 6.86 23.99
C LEU A 339 2.08 8.21 23.96
N SER A 340 1.85 8.78 22.77
CA SER A 340 1.05 9.99 22.61
C SER A 340 -0.39 9.81 23.10
N ALA A 341 -1.02 8.67 22.79
CA ALA A 341 -2.35 8.33 23.30
C ALA A 341 -2.38 8.20 24.83
N GLU A 342 -1.27 7.74 25.44
CA GLU A 342 -1.06 7.67 26.89
C GLU A 342 -0.64 9.00 27.52
N ARG A 343 -0.53 10.07 26.71
CA ARG A 343 -0.07 11.42 27.10
C ARG A 343 1.39 11.50 27.53
N ASP A 344 2.21 10.51 27.19
CA ASP A 344 3.66 10.54 27.39
C ASP A 344 4.37 11.10 26.14
N LEU A 345 4.17 12.41 25.92
CA LEU A 345 4.75 13.10 24.76
C LEU A 345 6.28 13.21 24.83
N THR A 346 6.84 13.19 26.04
CA THR A 346 8.29 13.24 26.27
C THR A 346 8.93 11.95 25.75
N ALA A 347 8.44 10.79 26.18
CA ALA A 347 8.96 9.51 25.72
C ALA A 347 8.75 9.33 24.20
N ALA A 348 7.58 9.72 23.67
CA ALA A 348 7.32 9.67 22.23
C ALA A 348 8.34 10.49 21.41
N ARG A 349 8.65 11.71 21.88
CA ARG A 349 9.64 12.58 21.26
C ARG A 349 11.06 12.05 21.36
N GLU A 350 11.44 11.52 22.52
CA GLU A 350 12.75 10.93 22.73
C GLU A 350 13.01 9.72 21.82
N LEU A 351 12.00 8.86 21.62
CA LEU A 351 12.08 7.75 20.66
C LEU A 351 12.33 8.23 19.23
N ILE A 352 11.54 9.20 18.75
CA ILE A 352 11.71 9.74 17.39
C ILE A 352 13.09 10.41 17.25
N ARG A 353 13.52 11.22 18.23
CA ARG A 353 14.84 11.87 18.21
C ARG A 353 15.99 10.89 18.20
N SER A 354 15.90 9.84 19.01
CA SER A 354 16.92 8.79 19.08
C SER A 354 17.11 8.12 17.72
N LEU A 355 16.02 7.75 17.06
CA LEU A 355 16.08 7.19 15.71
C LEU A 355 16.62 8.17 14.68
N ARG A 356 16.21 9.45 14.72
CA ARG A 356 16.72 10.48 13.82
C ARG A 356 18.23 10.66 13.94
N ASN A 357 18.79 10.56 15.15
CA ASN A 357 20.24 10.60 15.35
C ASN A 357 20.92 9.38 14.71
N GLN A 358 20.39 8.17 14.89
CA GLN A 358 20.91 6.97 14.23
C GLN A 358 20.88 7.07 12.70
N ILE A 359 19.81 7.67 12.14
CA ILE A 359 19.67 7.89 10.70
C ILE A 359 20.74 8.88 10.21
N ARG A 360 20.99 9.99 10.94
CA ARG A 360 22.04 10.97 10.60
C ARG A 360 23.44 10.36 10.63
N GLU A 361 23.72 9.53 11.64
CA GLU A 361 25.00 8.82 11.73
C GLU A 361 25.21 7.83 10.57
N SER A 362 24.11 7.33 10.01
CA SER A 362 24.10 6.35 8.91
C SER A 362 23.83 6.98 7.54
N GLU A 363 23.72 8.30 7.44
CA GLU A 363 23.21 9.00 6.24
C GLU A 363 24.02 8.68 4.98
N SER A 364 25.34 8.53 5.12
CA SER A 364 26.25 8.18 4.03
C SER A 364 25.95 6.84 3.36
N LEU A 365 25.22 5.93 4.01
CA LEU A 365 24.83 4.63 3.46
C LEU A 365 23.79 4.76 2.33
N ALA A 366 22.89 5.74 2.45
CA ALA A 366 21.87 6.03 1.44
C ALA A 366 21.37 7.48 1.61
N PRO A 367 22.15 8.49 1.15
CA PRO A 367 21.93 9.90 1.50
C PRO A 367 20.53 10.41 1.18
N GLU A 368 20.08 10.27 -0.08
CA GLU A 368 18.76 10.77 -0.50
C GLU A 368 17.60 10.14 0.29
N LEU A 369 17.68 8.83 0.53
CA LEU A 369 16.67 8.07 1.25
C LEU A 369 16.63 8.45 2.73
N LEU A 370 17.77 8.37 3.39
CA LEU A 370 17.88 8.60 4.83
C LEU A 370 17.63 10.06 5.18
N GLN A 371 18.01 11.00 4.32
CA GLN A 371 17.65 12.41 4.46
C GLN A 371 16.13 12.59 4.43
N ARG A 372 15.44 12.08 3.39
CA ARG A 372 13.96 12.15 3.29
C ARG A 372 13.26 11.50 4.49
N LEU A 373 13.76 10.34 4.94
CA LEU A 373 13.21 9.67 6.12
C LEU A 373 13.38 10.52 7.38
N ASN A 374 14.57 11.11 7.59
CA ASN A 374 14.86 11.98 8.72
C ASN A 374 14.04 13.29 8.68
N GLU A 375 13.79 13.86 7.50
CA GLU A 375 12.91 15.01 7.30
C GLU A 375 11.46 14.67 7.65
N ARG A 376 10.95 13.53 7.16
CA ARG A 376 9.60 13.04 7.48
C ARG A 376 9.44 12.84 8.99
N LEU A 377 10.37 12.12 9.63
CA LEU A 377 10.36 11.93 11.09
C LEU A 377 10.45 13.26 11.84
N GLY A 378 11.20 14.23 11.33
CA GLY A 378 11.29 15.57 11.92
C GLY A 378 9.99 16.38 11.78
N ALA A 379 9.25 16.23 10.68
CA ALA A 379 7.91 16.78 10.53
C ALA A 379 6.93 16.12 11.53
N THR A 380 6.97 14.79 11.65
CA THR A 380 6.16 14.05 12.63
C THR A 380 6.48 14.47 14.07
N GLU A 381 7.76 14.67 14.40
CA GLU A 381 8.19 15.15 15.72
C GLU A 381 7.63 16.55 16.05
N ARG A 382 7.63 17.49 15.09
CA ARG A 382 7.09 18.84 15.29
C ARG A 382 5.58 18.82 15.54
N ASN A 383 4.87 17.91 14.87
CA ASN A 383 3.43 17.80 14.94
C ASN A 383 2.93 17.12 16.24
N LEU A 384 3.81 16.55 17.07
CA LEU A 384 3.45 15.92 18.37
C LEU A 384 2.64 16.86 19.29
N GLU A 385 2.91 18.16 19.26
CA GLU A 385 2.29 19.15 20.17
C GLU A 385 1.03 19.80 19.60
N GLU A 386 0.85 19.78 18.28
CA GLU A 386 -0.20 20.56 17.62
C GLU A 386 -1.60 19.93 17.80
N ASN A 387 -1.70 18.59 17.82
CA ASN A 387 -2.95 17.87 18.11
C ASN A 387 -2.71 16.35 18.33
N MET A 388 -2.78 15.85 19.58
CA MET A 388 -2.48 14.45 19.92
C MET A 388 -3.32 13.42 19.14
N THR A 389 -4.62 13.68 18.97
CA THR A 389 -5.54 12.75 18.28
C THR A 389 -5.24 12.66 16.79
N THR A 390 -4.85 13.78 16.17
CA THR A 390 -4.43 13.80 14.76
C THR A 390 -3.04 13.18 14.61
N PHE A 391 -2.11 13.46 15.53
CA PHE A 391 -0.77 12.89 15.52
C PHE A 391 -0.82 11.36 15.53
N SER A 392 -1.57 10.78 16.47
CA SER A 392 -1.67 9.32 16.60
C SER A 392 -2.10 8.65 15.29
N LYS A 393 -3.13 9.21 14.64
CA LYS A 393 -3.66 8.74 13.36
C LYS A 393 -2.68 8.89 12.19
N ARG A 394 -2.06 10.06 12.08
CA ARG A 394 -1.04 10.31 11.05
C ARG A 394 0.17 9.40 11.23
N ALA A 395 0.67 9.25 12.45
CA ALA A 395 1.84 8.43 12.75
C ALA A 395 1.60 6.94 12.42
N MET A 396 0.40 6.42 12.69
CA MET A 396 0.04 5.06 12.29
C MET A 396 -0.14 4.90 10.78
N ALA A 397 -0.82 5.83 10.11
CA ALA A 397 -0.93 5.81 8.65
C ALA A 397 0.46 5.94 7.98
N ASP A 398 1.35 6.74 8.54
CA ASP A 398 2.74 6.88 8.11
C ASP A 398 3.53 5.59 8.33
N ALA A 399 3.36 4.92 9.48
CA ALA A 399 4.01 3.65 9.77
C ALA A 399 3.57 2.54 8.80
N ASP A 400 2.27 2.46 8.54
CA ASP A 400 1.68 1.54 7.55
C ASP A 400 2.19 1.87 6.13
N SER A 401 2.33 3.15 5.80
CA SER A 401 2.89 3.61 4.54
C SER A 401 4.37 3.25 4.42
N LEU A 402 5.20 3.47 5.44
CA LEU A 402 6.64 3.17 5.43
C LEU A 402 6.94 1.67 5.36
N GLY A 403 6.13 0.85 6.03
CA GLY A 403 6.25 -0.61 5.93
C GLY A 403 5.93 -1.16 4.52
N ARG A 404 5.31 -0.33 3.67
CA ARG A 404 4.88 -0.66 2.30
C ARG A 404 5.66 0.11 1.23
N GLN A 405 6.13 1.32 1.51
CA GLN A 405 6.91 2.14 0.59
C GLN A 405 8.32 1.62 0.55
N THR A 406 8.60 0.77 -0.43
CA THR A 406 9.98 0.49 -0.78
C THR A 406 10.57 1.69 -1.47
N PHE A 407 11.49 2.33 -0.77
CA PHE A 407 12.50 3.15 -1.39
C PHE A 407 13.42 2.22 -2.16
N ARG A 408 13.05 1.89 -3.39
CA ARG A 408 14.01 1.30 -4.31
C ARG A 408 15.12 2.34 -4.53
N PRO A 409 16.39 2.07 -4.19
CA PRO A 409 17.47 2.62 -4.97
C PRO A 409 17.40 1.94 -6.34
N ILE A 410 16.54 2.42 -7.24
CA ILE A 410 16.66 2.05 -8.65
C ILE A 410 17.96 2.68 -9.10
N SER A 411 19.00 1.86 -9.22
CA SER A 411 20.25 2.29 -9.83
C SER A 411 19.97 2.70 -11.27
N GLY A 412 20.56 3.83 -11.69
CA GLY A 412 20.35 4.37 -13.03
C GLY A 412 19.12 5.25 -13.22
N LEU A 413 18.39 5.62 -12.15
CA LEU A 413 17.41 6.70 -12.27
C LEU A 413 18.08 8.00 -12.72
N HIS A 414 17.43 8.70 -13.64
CA HIS A 414 17.88 10.00 -14.09
C HIS A 414 16.71 10.99 -14.17
N ASN A 415 17.05 12.27 -14.27
CA ASN A 415 16.10 13.38 -14.26
C ASN A 415 15.64 13.79 -15.67
N GLU A 416 16.03 13.05 -16.71
CA GLU A 416 15.48 13.30 -18.04
C GLU A 416 13.96 13.11 -18.08
N ILE A 417 13.32 13.89 -18.94
CA ILE A 417 11.87 13.92 -19.14
C ILE A 417 11.54 13.11 -20.40
N LEU A 418 10.64 12.14 -20.28
CA LEU A 418 10.05 11.44 -21.41
C LEU A 418 8.81 12.19 -21.88
N ASP A 419 8.78 12.62 -23.14
CA ASP A 419 7.55 13.12 -23.75
C ASP A 419 6.87 12.03 -24.58
N LEU A 420 5.58 11.86 -24.37
CA LEU A 420 4.71 10.98 -25.13
C LEU A 420 3.55 11.80 -25.70
N SER A 421 3.05 11.40 -26.86
CA SER A 421 1.80 11.95 -27.43
C SER A 421 0.76 10.84 -27.51
N LEU A 422 -0.46 11.16 -27.09
CA LEU A 422 -1.62 10.30 -27.26
C LEU A 422 -2.51 10.85 -28.37
N GLU A 423 -2.83 9.99 -29.32
CA GLU A 423 -3.67 10.32 -30.47
C GLU A 423 -4.96 9.48 -30.46
N GLY A 424 -6.04 10.02 -31.02
CA GLY A 424 -7.28 9.30 -31.26
C GLY A 424 -8.07 9.07 -29.96
N GLN A 425 -8.18 7.82 -29.52
CA GLN A 425 -8.93 7.43 -28.32
C GLN A 425 -8.06 6.56 -27.42
N LEU A 426 -8.15 6.74 -26.11
CA LEU A 426 -7.48 5.87 -25.14
C LEU A 426 -8.51 4.91 -24.55
N ASP A 427 -8.57 3.71 -25.12
CA ASP A 427 -9.51 2.63 -24.80
C ASP A 427 -8.77 1.33 -24.44
N LEU A 428 -9.52 0.26 -24.17
CA LEU A 428 -8.98 -1.07 -23.88
C LEU A 428 -7.91 -1.55 -24.90
N TYR A 429 -7.99 -1.15 -26.17
CA TYR A 429 -7.08 -1.59 -27.22
C TYR A 429 -5.79 -0.77 -27.29
N ARG A 430 -5.84 0.53 -26.97
CA ARG A 430 -4.66 1.42 -26.98
C ARG A 430 -3.95 1.52 -25.62
N CYS A 431 -4.61 1.12 -24.53
CA CYS A 431 -4.01 1.08 -23.20
C CYS A 431 -2.70 0.28 -23.09
N PRO A 432 -2.56 -0.90 -23.73
CA PRO A 432 -1.31 -1.66 -23.71
C PRO A 432 -0.12 -0.86 -24.27
N ASP A 433 -0.29 -0.20 -25.42
CA ASP A 433 0.81 0.54 -26.06
C ASP A 433 1.35 1.69 -25.18
N LEU A 434 0.46 2.45 -24.54
CA LEU A 434 0.85 3.50 -23.58
C LEU A 434 1.68 2.92 -22.43
N LYS A 435 1.18 1.83 -21.83
CA LYS A 435 1.81 1.19 -20.68
C LYS A 435 3.18 0.60 -21.05
N ALA A 436 3.29 -0.07 -22.20
CA ALA A 436 4.52 -0.64 -22.70
C ALA A 436 5.59 0.43 -22.98
N ASN A 437 5.18 1.57 -23.57
CA ASN A 437 6.10 2.68 -23.87
C ASN A 437 6.63 3.33 -22.59
N VAL A 438 5.77 3.64 -21.63
CA VAL A 438 6.20 4.16 -20.33
C VAL A 438 7.12 3.15 -19.64
N ARG A 439 6.77 1.86 -19.63
CA ARG A 439 7.59 0.84 -18.97
C ARG A 439 8.99 0.74 -19.54
N ARG A 440 9.15 0.75 -20.86
CA ARG A 440 10.47 0.71 -21.49
C ARG A 440 11.34 1.90 -21.06
N ALA A 441 10.72 3.06 -20.86
CA ALA A 441 11.39 4.23 -20.32
C ALA A 441 11.73 4.04 -18.83
N LEU A 442 10.81 3.49 -18.02
CA LEU A 442 11.06 3.16 -16.62
C LEU A 442 12.24 2.18 -16.45
N GLU A 443 12.36 1.18 -17.33
CA GLU A 443 13.48 0.23 -17.36
C GLU A 443 14.81 0.92 -17.69
N SER A 444 14.76 2.02 -18.42
CA SER A 444 15.92 2.83 -18.81
C SER A 444 16.29 3.90 -17.79
N GLY A 445 15.51 4.08 -16.72
CA GLY A 445 15.78 5.03 -15.63
C GLY A 445 14.93 6.30 -15.61
N TYR A 446 13.97 6.46 -16.53
CA TYR A 446 13.07 7.60 -16.51
C TYR A 446 12.15 7.58 -15.27
N ARG A 447 11.97 8.75 -14.66
CA ARG A 447 10.98 8.98 -13.59
C ARG A 447 10.09 10.20 -13.84
N PHE A 448 10.32 10.97 -14.90
CA PHE A 448 9.48 12.11 -15.27
C PHE A 448 8.88 11.87 -16.65
N VAL A 449 7.55 11.94 -16.75
CA VAL A 449 6.82 11.72 -18.00
C VAL A 449 5.84 12.86 -18.23
N ILE A 450 5.84 13.38 -19.45
CA ILE A 450 4.83 14.31 -19.95
C ILE A 450 4.02 13.59 -21.02
N ILE A 451 2.70 13.57 -20.87
CA ILE A 451 1.79 13.04 -21.88
C ILE A 451 1.04 14.19 -22.53
N ASN A 452 1.34 14.46 -23.79
CA ASN A 452 0.62 15.41 -24.62
C ASN A 452 -0.68 14.78 -25.14
N MET A 453 -1.80 15.44 -24.87
CA MET A 453 -3.16 15.00 -25.18
C MET A 453 -3.83 15.84 -26.26
N THR A 454 -3.09 16.69 -27.01
CA THR A 454 -3.65 17.54 -28.06
C THR A 454 -4.57 16.77 -29.02
N ASP A 455 -4.15 15.58 -29.45
CA ASP A 455 -4.85 14.77 -30.44
C ASP A 455 -5.71 13.66 -29.81
N LEU A 456 -5.90 13.67 -28.49
CA LEU A 456 -6.70 12.69 -27.77
C LEU A 456 -8.16 13.16 -27.65
N SER A 457 -9.02 12.57 -28.48
CA SER A 457 -10.44 12.93 -28.58
C SER A 457 -11.33 12.31 -27.49
N TYR A 458 -10.94 11.16 -26.92
CA TYR A 458 -11.76 10.38 -25.99
C TYR A 458 -10.93 9.46 -25.09
N ILE A 459 -11.42 9.19 -23.87
CA ILE A 459 -10.87 8.23 -22.92
C ILE A 459 -12.00 7.44 -22.26
N ASP A 460 -11.84 6.11 -22.12
CA ASP A 460 -12.80 5.26 -21.40
C ASP A 460 -12.29 4.88 -19.99
N SER A 461 -13.02 4.00 -19.28
CA SER A 461 -12.60 3.52 -17.96
C SER A 461 -11.26 2.77 -17.98
N SER A 462 -10.96 2.08 -19.09
CA SER A 462 -9.70 1.36 -19.29
C SER A 462 -8.54 2.35 -19.44
N GLY A 463 -8.76 3.42 -20.23
CA GLY A 463 -7.80 4.50 -20.44
C GLY A 463 -7.47 5.26 -19.17
N ILE A 464 -8.49 5.60 -18.37
CA ILE A 464 -8.28 6.15 -17.04
C ILE A 464 -7.43 5.19 -16.21
N GLY A 465 -7.82 3.91 -16.13
CA GLY A 465 -7.06 2.90 -15.39
C GLY A 465 -5.60 2.78 -15.82
N ALA A 466 -5.30 2.97 -17.11
CA ALA A 466 -3.94 3.01 -17.62
C ALA A 466 -3.15 4.24 -17.14
N LEU A 467 -3.74 5.43 -17.16
CA LEU A 467 -3.12 6.64 -16.64
C LEU A 467 -2.87 6.57 -15.13
N ILE A 468 -3.83 6.04 -14.37
CA ILE A 468 -3.69 5.79 -12.93
C ILE A 468 -2.50 4.86 -12.65
N GLN A 469 -2.38 3.80 -13.44
CA GLN A 469 -1.31 2.84 -13.30
C GLN A 469 0.07 3.46 -13.63
N VAL A 470 0.16 4.22 -14.73
CA VAL A 470 1.37 4.96 -15.11
C VAL A 470 1.78 5.96 -14.02
N PHE A 471 0.82 6.73 -13.50
CA PHE A 471 1.05 7.66 -12.40
C PHE A 471 1.65 6.95 -11.19
N ASN A 472 1.08 5.82 -10.78
CA ASN A 472 1.56 5.08 -9.62
C ASN A 472 2.96 4.50 -9.84
N TRP A 473 3.27 4.01 -11.05
CA TRP A 473 4.63 3.57 -11.38
C TRP A 473 5.66 4.69 -11.23
N LEU A 474 5.33 5.90 -11.69
CA LEU A 474 6.22 7.07 -11.58
C LEU A 474 6.31 7.55 -10.13
N LYS A 475 5.19 7.66 -9.41
CA LYS A 475 5.12 8.05 -7.99
C LYS A 475 5.97 7.13 -7.12
N ASN A 476 5.88 5.81 -7.32
CA ASN A 476 6.67 4.81 -6.59
C ASN A 476 8.19 4.93 -6.84
N ARG A 477 8.60 5.67 -7.88
CA ARG A 477 10.00 5.93 -8.24
C ARG A 477 10.45 7.35 -7.88
N GLY A 478 9.65 8.07 -7.09
CA GLY A 478 9.89 9.48 -6.76
C GLY A 478 9.79 10.40 -7.98
N GLY A 479 9.00 9.98 -8.97
CA GLY A 479 8.79 10.62 -10.25
C GLY A 479 7.49 11.42 -10.33
N LEU A 480 7.22 11.99 -11.51
CA LEU A 480 6.00 12.76 -11.78
C LEU A 480 5.44 12.45 -13.18
N LEU A 481 4.12 12.33 -13.25
CA LEU A 481 3.35 12.36 -14.49
C LEU A 481 2.69 13.74 -14.65
N VAL A 482 2.90 14.40 -15.79
CA VAL A 482 2.22 15.65 -16.13
C VAL A 482 1.44 15.45 -17.43
N LEU A 483 0.17 15.85 -17.45
CA LEU A 483 -0.66 15.83 -18.65
C LEU A 483 -0.65 17.22 -19.28
N ALA A 484 -0.37 17.29 -20.58
CA ALA A 484 -0.31 18.53 -21.33
C ALA A 484 -1.41 18.57 -22.39
N ASN A 485 -1.98 19.76 -22.65
CA ASN A 485 -2.98 20.00 -23.70
C ASN A 485 -4.22 19.08 -23.59
N VAL A 486 -4.75 18.87 -22.38
CA VAL A 486 -5.94 18.03 -22.17
C VAL A 486 -7.14 18.64 -22.91
N GLN A 487 -7.80 17.83 -23.75
CA GLN A 487 -8.94 18.31 -24.54
C GLN A 487 -10.21 18.46 -23.69
N PRO A 488 -11.14 19.39 -24.00
CA PRO A 488 -12.37 19.58 -23.24
C PRO A 488 -13.28 18.35 -23.13
N SER A 489 -13.20 17.40 -24.08
CA SER A 489 -13.91 16.12 -23.98
C SER A 489 -13.32 15.22 -22.89
N VAL A 490 -11.99 15.20 -22.77
CA VAL A 490 -11.25 14.43 -21.77
C VAL A 490 -11.33 15.09 -20.40
N GLU A 491 -11.23 16.42 -20.32
CA GLU A 491 -11.41 17.19 -19.08
C GLU A 491 -12.76 16.90 -18.43
N ARG A 492 -13.85 16.89 -19.22
CA ARG A 492 -15.18 16.55 -18.70
C ARG A 492 -15.21 15.17 -18.05
N ILE A 493 -14.52 14.19 -18.62
CA ILE A 493 -14.46 12.84 -18.08
C ILE A 493 -13.63 12.83 -16.78
N PHE A 494 -12.52 13.57 -16.74
CA PHE A 494 -11.74 13.76 -15.51
C PHE A 494 -12.55 14.44 -14.41
N SER A 495 -13.21 15.57 -14.69
CA SER A 495 -14.05 16.25 -13.69
C SER A 495 -15.21 15.37 -13.21
N MET A 496 -15.84 14.59 -14.10
CA MET A 496 -16.90 13.64 -13.71
C MET A 496 -16.40 12.52 -12.79
N SER A 497 -15.10 12.21 -12.85
CA SER A 497 -14.42 11.22 -12.01
C SER A 497 -13.57 11.86 -10.90
N LYS A 498 -13.64 13.19 -10.73
CA LYS A 498 -12.79 14.02 -9.86
C LYS A 498 -11.28 13.75 -10.03
N LEU A 499 -10.86 13.41 -11.24
CA LEU A 499 -9.47 13.08 -11.56
C LEU A 499 -8.58 14.29 -11.84
N ASP A 500 -9.19 15.44 -12.07
CA ASP A 500 -8.57 16.74 -12.25
C ASP A 500 -7.80 17.22 -11.01
N GLU A 501 -8.18 16.75 -9.82
CA GLU A 501 -7.44 17.00 -8.57
C GLU A 501 -6.14 16.18 -8.45
N PHE A 502 -5.96 15.11 -9.23
CA PHE A 502 -4.78 14.22 -9.12
C PHE A 502 -3.76 14.38 -10.23
N PHE A 503 -4.23 14.50 -11.46
CA PHE A 503 -3.33 14.66 -12.58
C PHE A 503 -2.86 16.10 -12.63
N VAL A 504 -1.55 16.28 -12.62
CA VAL A 504 -0.96 17.60 -12.83
C VAL A 504 -1.18 17.97 -14.29
N ASN A 505 -2.14 18.87 -14.54
CA ASN A 505 -2.48 19.34 -15.87
C ASN A 505 -1.76 20.66 -16.19
N ARG A 506 -1.34 20.82 -17.44
CA ARG A 506 -0.75 22.05 -17.98
C ARG A 506 -1.27 22.37 -19.37
N ASP A 507 -1.41 23.66 -19.63
CA ASP A 507 -1.96 24.18 -20.90
C ASP A 507 -1.05 23.90 -22.10
N SER A 508 0.22 23.56 -21.88
CA SER A 508 1.16 23.21 -22.93
C SER A 508 2.26 22.27 -22.43
N GLN A 509 2.86 21.54 -23.37
CA GLN A 509 4.02 20.69 -23.10
C GLN A 509 5.23 21.50 -22.61
N ALA A 510 5.38 22.75 -23.05
CA ALA A 510 6.41 23.66 -22.56
C ALA A 510 6.19 24.02 -21.08
N SER A 511 4.96 24.34 -20.68
CA SER A 511 4.63 24.61 -19.28
C SER A 511 4.77 23.37 -18.39
N ALA A 512 4.48 22.18 -18.92
CA ALA A 512 4.72 20.90 -18.25
C ALA A 512 6.22 20.65 -18.00
N ARG A 513 7.08 20.93 -18.98
CA ARG A 513 8.54 20.82 -18.83
C ARG A 513 9.08 21.78 -17.79
N LEU A 514 8.67 23.05 -17.85
CA LEU A 514 9.08 24.07 -16.87
C LEU A 514 8.77 23.66 -15.43
N LEU A 515 7.57 23.10 -15.17
CA LEU A 515 7.22 22.61 -13.85
C LEU A 515 8.20 21.56 -13.33
N ILE A 516 8.54 20.57 -14.16
CA ILE A 516 9.45 19.50 -13.76
C ILE A 516 10.87 20.06 -13.55
N GLU A 517 11.32 20.96 -14.42
CA GLU A 517 12.61 21.63 -14.30
C GLU A 517 12.71 22.47 -13.01
N GLU A 518 11.65 23.19 -12.64
CA GLU A 518 11.55 23.95 -11.38
C GLU A 518 11.59 23.02 -10.16
N LEU A 519 10.86 21.90 -10.19
CA LEU A 519 10.88 20.88 -9.13
C LEU A 519 12.29 20.31 -8.93
N LEU A 520 12.99 20.02 -10.03
CA LEU A 520 14.35 19.51 -10.02
C LEU A 520 15.36 20.54 -9.53
N ALA A 521 15.20 21.81 -9.90
CA ALA A 521 16.06 22.90 -9.42
C ALA A 521 15.87 23.18 -7.92
N GLY A 522 14.64 23.08 -7.41
CA GLY A 522 14.32 23.30 -5.99
C GLY A 522 14.90 22.26 -5.02
N HIS A 523 15.26 21.06 -5.50
CA HIS A 523 15.91 20.02 -4.70
C HIS A 523 17.45 20.18 -4.61
N GLY A 524 18.03 21.21 -5.23
CA GLY A 524 19.48 21.50 -5.22
C GLY A 524 19.92 22.55 -4.19
N THR A 525 18.99 23.17 -3.46
CA THR A 525 19.29 24.20 -2.45
C THR A 525 18.30 24.09 -1.28
N SER A 526 18.58 23.23 -0.31
CA SER A 526 18.04 23.28 1.07
C SER A 526 18.86 22.33 1.94
#